data_AF-A0A0F9JNF6-F1
#
_entry.id   AF-A0A0F9JNF6-F1
#
_cell.length_a   1.000
_cell.length_b   1.000
_cell.length_c   1.000
_cell.angle_alpha   90.00
_cell.angle_beta   90.00
_cell.angle_gamma   90.00
#
_symmetry.space_group_name_H-M   'P 1'
#
loop_
_entity.id
_entity.type
_entity.pdbx_description
1 polymer ?
#
loop_
_entity_poly.entity_id
_entity_poly.type
_entity_poly.pdbx_seq_one_letter_code
_entity_poly.pdbx_strand_id
1 'polypeptide(L)'
;MRTFKVISVVDGVPTFAKPLTEIMLSCVKGGAIKVMSPLEYITDRQRRWFKGVCLRDLVKNDENGETVEWWDIQVKRRCAGLKYLKKEIIIIERDGVLLPVGRLTTKGVGKKNMSLFMEEILSVSMTEGWDIAPPDPELRTT
;
A
#
# COMPACT_ATOMS: atom_id res chain seq x y z
N MET A 1 -4.50 -2.30 -11.72
CA MET A 1 -4.86 -3.73 -11.79
C MET A 1 -6.36 -3.86 -11.52
N ARG A 2 -7.15 -4.38 -12.47
CA ARG A 2 -8.60 -4.57 -12.31
C ARG A 2 -8.85 -5.66 -11.26
N THR A 3 -9.85 -5.47 -10.40
CA THR A 3 -10.25 -6.47 -9.39
C THR A 3 -11.67 -6.92 -9.69
N PHE A 4 -11.91 -8.23 -9.61
CA PHE A 4 -13.22 -8.84 -9.83
C PHE A 4 -13.66 -9.52 -8.55
N LYS A 5 -14.84 -9.14 -8.04
CA LYS A 5 -15.41 -9.72 -6.81
C LYS A 5 -15.95 -11.11 -7.11
N VAL A 6 -15.55 -12.09 -6.29
CA VAL A 6 -16.16 -13.43 -6.27
C VAL A 6 -17.51 -13.32 -5.57
N ILE A 7 -18.56 -13.82 -6.21
CA ILE A 7 -19.93 -13.79 -5.68
C ILE A 7 -20.18 -15.04 -4.83
N SER A 8 -19.85 -16.21 -5.38
CA SER A 8 -19.99 -17.49 -4.68
C SER A 8 -18.92 -18.47 -5.15
N VAL A 9 -18.81 -19.61 -4.47
CA VAL A 9 -18.02 -20.76 -4.90
C VAL A 9 -18.98 -21.93 -5.03
N VAL A 10 -19.13 -22.46 -6.25
CA VAL A 10 -19.98 -23.62 -6.55
C VAL A 10 -19.07 -24.72 -7.06
N ASP A 11 -19.12 -25.89 -6.44
CA ASP A 11 -18.27 -27.06 -6.79
C ASP A 11 -16.76 -26.74 -6.84
N GLY A 12 -16.30 -25.84 -5.96
CA GLY A 12 -14.89 -25.40 -5.92
C GLY A 12 -14.50 -24.37 -6.98
N VAL A 13 -15.44 -23.92 -7.81
CA VAL A 13 -15.21 -22.92 -8.86
C VAL A 13 -15.75 -21.55 -8.41
N PRO A 14 -14.92 -20.47 -8.43
CA PRO A 14 -15.38 -19.13 -8.11
C PRO A 14 -16.30 -18.59 -9.23
N THR A 15 -17.45 -18.08 -8.83
CA THR A 15 -18.38 -17.38 -9.72
C THR A 15 -18.17 -15.86 -9.61
N PHE A 16 -18.36 -15.16 -10.72
CA PHE A 16 -18.17 -13.70 -10.80
C PHE A 16 -19.40 -13.05 -11.40
N ALA A 17 -19.52 -11.72 -11.25
CA ALA A 17 -20.61 -10.95 -11.89
C ALA A 17 -20.56 -10.99 -13.43
N LYS A 18 -19.38 -11.30 -14.00
CA LYS A 18 -19.16 -11.42 -15.44
C LYS A 18 -18.60 -12.81 -15.76
N PRO A 19 -18.83 -13.35 -16.97
CA PRO A 19 -18.19 -14.58 -17.40
C PRO A 19 -16.67 -14.52 -17.25
N LEU A 20 -16.05 -15.63 -16.83
CA LEU A 20 -14.59 -15.71 -16.65
C LEU A 20 -13.84 -15.34 -17.93
N THR A 21 -14.37 -15.70 -19.10
CA THR A 21 -13.81 -15.33 -20.41
C THR A 21 -13.67 -13.83 -20.59
N GLU A 22 -14.68 -13.03 -20.21
CA GLU A 22 -14.61 -11.57 -20.26
C GLU A 22 -13.59 -10.98 -19.28
N ILE A 23 -13.50 -11.58 -18.09
CA ILE A 23 -12.50 -11.20 -17.09
C ILE A 23 -11.09 -11.44 -17.66
N MET A 24 -10.86 -12.60 -18.26
CA MET A 24 -9.57 -12.97 -18.85
C MET A 24 -9.17 -12.06 -20.01
N LEU A 25 -10.12 -11.58 -20.82
CA LEU A 25 -9.84 -10.60 -21.89
C LEU A 25 -9.35 -9.25 -21.34
N SER A 26 -9.71 -8.92 -20.10
CA SER A 26 -9.23 -7.70 -19.44
C SER A 26 -7.89 -7.86 -18.72
N CYS A 27 -7.38 -9.09 -18.65
CA CYS A 27 -6.10 -9.41 -18.04
C CYS A 27 -4.96 -9.29 -19.07
N VAL A 28 -3.78 -8.88 -18.60
CA VAL A 28 -2.58 -8.82 -19.45
C VAL A 28 -2.15 -10.26 -19.79
N LYS A 29 -1.95 -10.55 -21.08
CA LYS A 29 -1.49 -11.85 -21.56
C LYS A 29 -0.13 -12.19 -20.91
N GLY A 30 -0.02 -13.38 -20.30
CA GLY A 30 1.17 -13.81 -19.55
C GLY A 30 1.21 -13.31 -18.09
N GLY A 31 0.20 -12.56 -17.63
CA GLY A 31 0.08 -12.15 -16.23
C GLY A 31 -0.46 -13.25 -15.31
N ALA A 32 -0.16 -13.14 -14.02
CA ALA A 32 -0.70 -14.02 -12.99
C ALA A 32 -1.99 -13.46 -12.37
N ILE A 33 -2.96 -14.33 -12.10
CA ILE A 33 -4.15 -14.01 -11.33
C ILE A 33 -3.85 -14.27 -9.86
N LYS A 34 -4.07 -13.25 -9.03
CA LYS A 34 -3.93 -13.37 -7.58
C LYS A 34 -5.31 -13.43 -6.94
N VAL A 35 -5.63 -14.57 -6.34
CA VAL A 35 -6.80 -14.69 -5.45
C VAL A 35 -6.43 -14.10 -4.09
N MET A 36 -7.32 -13.31 -3.51
CA MET A 36 -7.11 -12.67 -2.21
C MET A 36 -8.37 -12.86 -1.38
N SER A 37 -8.18 -13.15 -0.09
CA SER A 37 -9.25 -13.02 0.90
C SER A 37 -9.69 -11.55 1.04
N PRO A 38 -10.89 -11.28 1.59
CA PRO A 38 -11.35 -9.91 1.82
C PRO A 38 -10.35 -9.07 2.63
N LEU A 39 -9.71 -9.66 3.64
CA LEU A 39 -8.72 -9.00 4.48
C LEU A 39 -7.46 -8.64 3.70
N GLU A 40 -6.94 -9.57 2.89
CA GLU A 40 -5.77 -9.32 2.03
C GLU A 40 -6.06 -8.25 0.99
N TYR A 41 -7.27 -8.24 0.43
CA TYR A 41 -7.69 -7.22 -0.53
C TYR A 41 -7.68 -5.81 0.09
N ILE A 42 -8.30 -5.64 1.26
CA ILE A 42 -8.31 -4.35 1.96
C ILE A 42 -6.88 -3.92 2.28
N THR A 43 -6.07 -4.81 2.83
CA THR A 43 -4.68 -4.49 3.19
C THR A 43 -3.85 -4.14 1.95
N ASP A 44 -4.11 -4.76 0.80
CA ASP A 44 -3.48 -4.40 -0.47
C ASP A 44 -3.89 -3.00 -0.95
N ARG A 45 -5.18 -2.67 -0.85
CA ARG A 45 -5.70 -1.34 -1.18
C ARG A 45 -5.11 -0.25 -0.29
N GLN A 46 -4.97 -0.50 1.01
CA GLN A 46 -4.30 0.41 1.96
C GLN A 46 -2.85 0.67 1.55
N ARG A 47 -2.09 -0.38 1.19
CA ARG A 47 -0.71 -0.23 0.67
C ARG A 47 -0.65 0.53 -0.64
N ARG A 48 -1.62 0.32 -1.55
CA ARG A 48 -1.71 1.04 -2.82
C ARG A 48 -2.06 2.50 -2.62
N TRP A 49 -2.93 2.83 -1.68
CA TRP A 49 -3.19 4.22 -1.33
C TRP A 49 -1.91 4.89 -0.83
N PHE A 50 -1.20 4.26 0.12
CA PHE A 50 0.06 4.82 0.63
C PHE A 50 1.07 5.07 -0.50
N LYS A 51 1.36 4.07 -1.33
CA LYS A 51 2.38 4.20 -2.38
C LYS A 51 1.95 5.00 -3.60
N GLY A 52 0.68 4.87 -4.00
CA GLY A 52 0.18 5.36 -5.29
C GLY A 52 -0.65 6.64 -5.20
N VAL A 53 -1.05 7.04 -4.00
CA VAL A 53 -1.78 8.28 -3.73
C VAL A 53 -0.96 9.15 -2.78
N CYS A 54 -0.76 8.72 -1.54
CA CYS A 54 -0.06 9.53 -0.53
C CYS A 54 1.35 9.96 -0.97
N LEU A 55 2.24 9.03 -1.30
CA LEU A 55 3.61 9.40 -1.71
C LEU A 55 3.63 10.16 -3.05
N ARG A 56 2.71 9.84 -3.96
CA ARG A 56 2.61 10.52 -5.25
C ARG A 56 2.20 11.98 -5.08
N ASP A 57 1.18 12.23 -4.26
CA ASP A 57 0.65 13.57 -4.03
C ASP A 57 1.67 14.42 -3.28
N LEU A 58 2.36 13.85 -2.28
CA LEU A 58 3.48 14.50 -1.60
C LEU A 58 4.59 14.94 -2.55
N VAL A 59 5.05 14.04 -3.44
CA VAL A 59 6.10 14.39 -4.42
C VAL A 59 5.61 15.42 -5.43
N LYS A 60 4.36 15.29 -5.90
CA LYS A 60 3.78 16.24 -6.87
C LYS A 60 3.65 17.65 -6.29
N ASN A 61 3.32 17.73 -5.00
CA ASN A 61 3.04 18.98 -4.29
C ASN A 61 4.27 19.52 -3.54
N ASP A 62 5.41 18.85 -3.62
CA ASP A 62 6.63 19.31 -2.95
C ASP A 62 7.36 20.38 -3.78
N GLU A 63 7.52 21.55 -3.19
CA GLU A 63 8.19 22.70 -3.82
C GLU A 63 9.72 22.53 -3.88
N ASN A 64 10.27 21.63 -3.07
CA ASN A 64 11.72 21.39 -2.97
C ASN A 64 12.24 20.35 -3.97
N GLY A 65 11.35 19.65 -4.68
CA GLY A 65 11.70 18.62 -5.66
C GLY A 65 12.21 17.30 -5.05
N GLU A 66 11.80 16.98 -3.84
CA GLU A 66 12.18 15.78 -3.10
C GLU A 66 11.60 14.50 -3.73
N THR A 67 12.32 13.39 -3.56
CA THR A 67 11.98 12.12 -4.21
C THR A 67 10.94 11.31 -3.43
N VAL A 68 10.36 10.31 -4.11
CA VAL A 68 9.45 9.32 -3.48
C VAL A 68 10.13 8.60 -2.32
N GLU A 69 11.42 8.26 -2.45
CA GLU A 69 12.20 7.59 -1.41
C GLU A 69 12.40 8.48 -0.19
N TRP A 70 12.64 9.78 -0.42
CA TRP A 70 12.78 10.74 0.66
C TRP A 70 11.46 10.89 1.43
N TRP A 71 10.34 11.06 0.72
CA TRP A 71 9.01 11.14 1.33
C TRP A 71 8.61 9.83 2.02
N ASP A 72 8.94 8.65 1.47
CA ASP A 72 8.72 7.36 2.14
C ASP A 72 9.42 7.33 3.52
N ILE A 73 10.63 7.87 3.62
CA ILE A 73 11.38 7.96 4.89
C ILE A 73 10.73 8.99 5.83
N GLN A 74 10.42 10.19 5.33
CA GLN A 74 9.85 11.25 6.17
C GLN A 74 8.48 10.89 6.73
N VAL A 75 7.59 10.36 5.90
CA VAL A 75 6.25 9.94 6.33
C VAL A 75 6.37 8.85 7.40
N LYS A 76 7.22 7.85 7.21
CA LYS A 76 7.43 6.81 8.22
C LYS A 76 8.04 7.34 9.51
N ARG A 77 8.89 8.36 9.44
CA ARG A 77 9.50 8.99 10.61
C ARG A 77 8.49 9.84 11.38
N ARG A 78 7.72 10.69 10.68
CA ARG A 78 6.79 11.66 11.28
C ARG A 78 5.48 11.02 11.71
N CYS A 79 4.99 10.02 10.97
CA CYS A 79 3.71 9.34 11.24
C CYS A 79 3.89 8.05 12.06
N ALA A 80 4.72 8.09 13.10
CA ALA A 80 4.94 6.98 14.05
C ALA A 80 5.17 5.60 13.39
N GLY A 81 5.84 5.54 12.24
CA GLY A 81 5.99 4.32 11.45
C GLY A 81 6.65 3.17 12.22
N LEU A 82 7.54 3.47 13.17
CA LEU A 82 8.15 2.48 14.06
C LEU A 82 7.13 1.68 14.89
N LYS A 83 5.98 2.29 15.23
CA LYS A 83 4.92 1.66 16.04
C LYS A 83 4.05 0.72 15.23
N TYR A 84 3.85 1.02 13.94
CA TYR A 84 2.85 0.35 13.12
C TYR A 84 3.46 -0.55 12.03
N LEU A 85 4.65 -0.22 11.54
CA LEU A 85 5.29 -0.91 10.41
C LEU A 85 6.28 -1.98 10.87
N LYS A 86 6.53 -2.94 9.97
CA LYS A 86 7.49 -4.02 10.22
C LYS A 86 8.91 -3.51 9.94
N LYS A 87 9.85 -3.80 10.84
CA LYS A 87 11.28 -3.59 10.63
C LYS A 87 11.87 -4.77 9.86
N GLU A 88 12.59 -4.48 8.78
CA GLU A 88 13.37 -5.44 8.01
C GLU A 88 14.83 -4.97 7.95
N ILE A 89 15.77 -5.92 7.99
CA ILE A 89 17.19 -5.62 7.81
C ILE A 89 17.50 -5.83 6.34
N ILE A 90 18.01 -4.79 5.69
CA ILE A 90 18.55 -4.87 4.34
C ILE A 90 20.06 -4.70 4.41
N ILE A 91 20.77 -5.39 3.54
CA ILE A 91 22.23 -5.27 3.44
C ILE A 91 22.50 -4.30 2.28
N ILE A 92 23.26 -3.25 2.56
CA ILE A 92 23.70 -2.26 1.56
C ILE A 92 25.21 -2.35 1.47
N GLU A 93 25.74 -2.40 0.26
CA GLU A 93 27.18 -2.31 0.01
C GLU A 93 27.57 -0.85 -0.16
N ARG A 94 28.55 -0.39 0.62
CA ARG A 94 29.15 0.94 0.48
C ARG A 94 30.66 0.82 0.63
N ASP A 95 31.40 1.30 -0.36
CA ASP A 95 32.87 1.26 -0.39
C ASP A 95 33.44 -0.15 -0.14
N GLY A 96 32.77 -1.19 -0.66
CA GLY A 96 33.14 -2.59 -0.51
C GLY A 96 32.79 -3.22 0.85
N VAL A 97 32.11 -2.48 1.73
CA VAL A 97 31.66 -2.95 3.06
C VAL A 97 30.16 -3.21 3.05
N LEU A 98 29.75 -4.40 3.52
CA LEU A 98 28.35 -4.77 3.71
C LEU A 98 27.83 -4.24 5.04
N LEU A 99 26.87 -3.31 5.00
CA LEU A 99 26.27 -2.67 6.17
C LEU A 99 24.80 -3.10 6.34
N PRO A 100 24.42 -3.66 7.50
CA PRO A 100 23.02 -3.95 7.79
C PRO A 100 22.28 -2.66 8.17
N VAL A 101 21.25 -2.30 7.40
CA VAL A 101 20.42 -1.12 7.64
C VAL A 101 18.99 -1.55 7.93
N GLY A 102 18.41 -1.00 9.00
CA GLY A 102 16.99 -1.22 9.33
C GLY A 102 16.08 -0.36 8.46
N ARG A 103 15.17 -1.01 7.72
CA ARG A 103 14.12 -0.37 6.92
C ARG A 103 12.75 -0.71 7.48
N LEU A 104 11.86 0.27 7.52
CA LEU A 104 10.44 0.04 7.79
C LEU A 104 9.69 -0.28 6.51
N THR A 105 8.91 -1.37 6.52
CA THR A 105 8.14 -1.85 5.37
C THR A 105 6.65 -1.90 5.67
N THR A 106 5.84 -1.62 4.65
CA THR A 106 4.39 -1.87 4.68
C THR A 106 4.05 -3.31 4.24
N LYS A 107 5.03 -4.06 3.71
CA LYS A 107 4.84 -5.45 3.29
C LYS A 107 4.67 -6.35 4.53
N GLY A 108 3.62 -7.16 4.52
CA GLY A 108 3.31 -8.07 5.63
C GLY A 108 2.74 -7.37 6.87
N VAL A 109 2.47 -6.07 6.82
CA VAL A 109 1.72 -5.37 7.87
C VAL A 109 0.24 -5.68 7.70
N GLY A 110 -0.43 -6.10 8.78
CA GLY A 110 -1.86 -6.43 8.77
C GLY A 110 -2.77 -5.19 8.75
N LYS A 111 -4.04 -5.40 8.39
CA LYS A 111 -5.06 -4.34 8.27
C LYS A 111 -5.06 -3.36 9.45
N LYS A 112 -5.11 -3.86 10.69
CA LYS A 112 -5.18 -3.02 11.90
C LYS A 112 -4.05 -1.99 11.96
N ASN A 113 -2.81 -2.45 11.81
CA ASN A 113 -1.65 -1.57 11.88
C ASN A 113 -1.56 -0.64 10.65
N MET A 114 -1.96 -1.12 9.47
CA MET A 114 -2.06 -0.27 8.28
C MET A 114 -3.11 0.84 8.45
N SER A 115 -4.29 0.53 9.00
CA SER A 115 -5.32 1.54 9.31
C SER A 115 -4.78 2.59 10.28
N LEU A 116 -4.14 2.16 11.39
CA LEU A 116 -3.55 3.09 12.35
C LEU A 116 -2.47 3.98 11.74
N PHE A 117 -1.61 3.42 10.89
CA PHE A 117 -0.60 4.19 10.17
C PHE A 117 -1.22 5.20 9.21
N MET A 118 -2.29 4.84 8.50
CA MET A 118 -3.00 5.75 7.61
C MET A 118 -3.67 6.91 8.36
N GLU A 119 -4.30 6.64 9.50
CA GLU A 119 -4.89 7.70 10.33
C GLU A 119 -3.82 8.64 10.89
N GLU A 120 -2.64 8.12 11.26
CA GLU A 120 -1.51 8.96 11.66
C GLU A 120 -1.02 9.86 10.51
N ILE A 121 -0.98 9.33 9.28
CA ILE A 121 -0.64 10.13 8.09
C ILE A 121 -1.66 11.26 7.90
N LEU A 122 -2.95 10.97 8.00
CA LEU A 122 -4.00 11.99 7.85
C LEU A 122 -3.96 13.04 8.97
N SER A 123 -3.64 12.63 10.20
CA SER A 123 -3.47 13.54 11.34
C SER A 123 -2.28 14.49 11.12
N VAL A 124 -1.13 13.93 10.73
CA VAL A 124 0.08 14.71 10.45
C VAL A 124 -0.12 15.59 9.21
N SER A 125 -0.80 15.12 8.17
CA SER A 125 -1.07 15.92 6.97
C SER A 125 -1.91 17.16 7.28
N MET A 126 -2.88 17.06 8.19
CA MET A 126 -3.65 18.23 8.64
C MET A 126 -2.81 19.21 9.44
N THR A 127 -1.85 18.73 10.23
CA THR A 127 -0.99 19.57 11.08
C THR A 127 0.12 20.24 10.28
N GLU A 128 0.72 19.52 9.34
CA GLU A 128 1.84 19.99 8.52
C GLU A 128 1.40 20.57 7.17
N GLY A 129 0.11 20.57 6.87
CA GLY A 129 -0.44 21.12 5.63
C GLY A 129 -0.12 20.29 4.38
N TRP A 130 0.06 18.97 4.51
CA TRP A 130 0.28 18.12 3.34
C TRP A 130 -1.01 17.92 2.56
N ASP A 131 -1.01 18.35 1.30
CA ASP A 131 -2.13 18.13 0.38
C ASP A 131 -2.09 16.69 -0.17
N ILE A 132 -2.81 15.79 0.50
CA ILE A 132 -2.91 14.37 0.13
C ILE A 132 -4.38 13.98 0.02
N ALA A 133 -4.76 13.31 -1.07
CA ALA A 133 -6.12 12.82 -1.22
C ALA A 133 -6.46 11.75 -0.17
N PRO A 134 -7.62 11.86 0.52
CA PRO A 134 -8.00 10.90 1.53
C PRO A 134 -8.25 9.51 0.91
N PRO A 135 -8.04 8.42 1.67
CA PRO A 135 -8.35 7.08 1.21
C PRO A 135 -9.86 6.87 1.09
N ASP A 136 -10.27 5.92 0.24
CA ASP A 136 -11.67 5.49 0.14
C ASP A 136 -12.22 5.16 1.55
N PRO A 137 -13.45 5.58 1.91
CA PRO A 137 -14.00 5.38 3.26
C PRO A 137 -13.96 3.92 3.73
N GLU A 138 -14.18 2.98 2.82
CA GLU A 138 -14.16 1.53 3.08
C GLU A 138 -12.79 1.02 3.57
N LEU A 139 -11.71 1.73 3.26
CA LEU A 139 -10.34 1.39 3.68
C LEU A 139 -10.02 1.85 5.10
N ARG A 140 -10.87 2.71 5.68
CA ARG A 140 -10.73 3.29 7.02
C ARG A 140 -11.52 2.53 8.09
N THR A 141 -12.54 1.77 7.68
CA THR A 141 -13.36 0.95 8.59
C THR A 141 -12.55 -0.17 9.24
N THR A 142 -12.41 -0.13 10.57
CA THR A 142 -11.62 -1.06 11.40
C THR A 142 -12.18 -2.47 11.45
#